data_AF-A0A662WVB5-F1
#
_entry.id   AF-A0A662WVB5-F1
#
_cell.length_a   1.000
_cell.length_b   1.000
_cell.length_c   1.000
_cell.angle_alpha   90.00
_cell.angle_beta   90.00
_cell.angle_gamma   90.00
#
_symmetry.space_group_name_H-M   'P 1'
#
loop_
_entity.id
_entity.type
_entity.pdbx_description
1 polymer ?
#
loop_
_entity_poly.entity_id
_entity_poly.type
_entity_poly.pdbx_seq_one_letter_code
_entity_poly.pdbx_strand_id
1 'polypeptide(L)'
;MVISAFISVLHTAVHFAVAVAIGFPIPFSYLTLNMVWIVLIVVGFWTYMGPACRASAQVHHMLKLHAITIYAASSLAVVYPLFYYAFLVAREYASAQLLLTFALPVIKLLEKRLIYHVTLHTPDLQPAAITFNVEVFNALFVSSCMRNASTVAVTVALMVADFVGACTALYGLRNLMLRIDKLNAKMGPEITRAHMVDVAALIAAHHHADCLSTEDDHVDNDADDHAQRHNKGTTAVVPWVAADEDVNQNGIDAGGDAPTAAIGPPGSPSKTAWKKSLSKQNAVAPDGIALPAMALRGPSHVEVKDPSAISVQMIEQLSLSERQHFVLETRRVLRRVEFLLLVEYTEVIVPLIYFYYLPNRQYFPYLRAMSVDELSSAVHSVLIYGSLQLLSFMLLLLVLTTRFQLAPGALLRFVLQSEWKTVQGQFILWIIYVLQSSLDHVGA
;
A
#
# COMPACT_ATOMS: atom_id res chain seq x y z
N MET A 1 -0.70 24.69 0.50
CA MET A 1 -1.59 25.40 -0.44
C MET A 1 -0.87 26.30 -1.43
N VAL A 2 0.08 27.15 -1.01
CA VAL A 2 0.76 28.08 -1.95
C VAL A 2 1.55 27.33 -3.04
N ILE A 3 2.36 26.34 -2.68
CA ILE A 3 3.14 25.54 -3.63
C ILE A 3 2.24 24.75 -4.57
N SER A 4 1.17 24.14 -4.06
CA SER A 4 0.21 23.39 -4.89
C SER A 4 -0.54 24.31 -5.86
N ALA A 5 -0.90 25.52 -5.44
CA ALA A 5 -1.50 26.52 -6.31
C ALA A 5 -0.53 26.96 -7.41
N PHE A 6 0.74 27.20 -7.07
CA PHE A 6 1.78 27.55 -8.02
C PHE A 6 2.03 26.43 -9.05
N ILE A 7 2.14 25.17 -8.58
CA ILE A 7 2.26 24.00 -9.46
C ILE A 7 1.07 23.90 -10.40
N SER A 8 -0.16 24.12 -9.89
CA SER A 8 -1.37 24.08 -10.71
C SER A 8 -1.39 25.18 -11.78
N VAL A 9 -1.01 26.41 -11.44
CA VAL A 9 -0.89 27.52 -12.40
C VAL A 9 0.15 27.20 -13.47
N LEU A 10 1.34 26.75 -13.07
CA LEU A 10 2.42 26.43 -14.00
C LEU A 10 2.07 25.25 -14.91
N HIS A 11 1.47 24.20 -14.35
CA HIS A 11 0.97 23.06 -15.10
C HIS A 11 -0.09 23.46 -16.14
N THR A 12 -1.01 24.34 -15.75
CA THR A 12 -2.06 24.87 -16.65
C THR A 12 -1.47 25.79 -17.72
N ALA A 13 -0.46 26.59 -17.40
CA ALA A 13 0.23 27.44 -18.36
C ALA A 13 0.99 26.60 -19.41
N VAL A 14 1.62 25.49 -19.01
CA VAL A 14 2.24 24.54 -19.95
C VAL A 14 1.17 23.90 -20.84
N HIS A 15 0.03 23.47 -20.28
CA HIS A 15 -1.10 22.97 -21.07
C HIS A 15 -1.54 24.01 -22.11
N PHE A 16 -1.74 25.26 -21.70
CA PHE A 16 -2.13 26.33 -22.61
C PHE A 16 -1.10 26.56 -23.71
N ALA A 17 0.19 26.62 -23.38
CA ALA A 17 1.26 26.82 -24.36
C ALA A 17 1.32 25.68 -25.39
N VAL A 18 1.18 24.42 -24.94
CA VAL A 18 1.16 23.26 -25.83
C VAL A 18 -0.09 23.25 -26.69
N ALA A 19 -1.25 23.64 -26.15
CA ALA A 19 -2.48 23.79 -26.92
C ALA A 19 -2.36 24.88 -28.01
N VAL A 20 -1.65 25.99 -27.74
CA VAL A 20 -1.39 27.02 -28.74
C VAL A 20 -0.42 26.51 -29.83
N ALA A 21 0.56 25.70 -29.46
CA ALA A 21 1.58 25.19 -30.38
C ALA A 21 1.09 24.05 -31.29
N ILE A 22 0.36 23.08 -30.72
CA ILE A 22 -0.09 21.86 -31.42
C ILE A 22 -1.54 21.99 -31.91
N GLY A 23 -2.31 22.93 -31.34
CA GLY A 23 -3.75 23.02 -31.53
C GLY A 23 -4.51 22.39 -30.36
N PHE A 24 -5.71 22.89 -30.11
CA PHE A 24 -6.63 22.32 -29.13
C PHE A 24 -7.53 21.29 -29.82
N PRO A 25 -7.65 20.06 -29.27
CA PRO A 25 -7.24 19.60 -27.96
C PRO A 25 -5.84 18.98 -28.02
N ILE A 26 -5.11 18.97 -26.91
CA ILE A 26 -3.79 18.35 -26.88
C ILE A 26 -3.98 16.83 -26.97
N PRO A 27 -3.48 16.15 -28.02
CA PRO A 27 -3.65 14.71 -28.16
C PRO A 27 -2.94 14.00 -27.02
N PHE A 28 -3.66 13.13 -26.32
CA PHE A 28 -3.15 12.44 -25.13
C PHE A 28 -2.53 13.41 -24.10
N SER A 29 -3.19 14.55 -23.86
CA SER A 29 -2.73 15.61 -22.95
C SER A 29 -2.22 15.05 -21.62
N TYR A 30 -2.96 14.09 -21.05
CA TYR A 30 -2.57 13.45 -19.81
C TYR A 30 -1.30 12.60 -19.97
N LEU A 31 -1.18 11.81 -21.04
CA LEU A 31 0.02 10.99 -21.29
C LEU A 31 1.29 11.86 -21.41
N THR A 32 1.19 12.95 -22.16
CA THR A 32 2.32 13.82 -22.51
C THR A 32 2.67 14.79 -21.39
N LEU A 33 1.67 15.32 -20.67
CA LEU A 33 1.87 16.39 -19.69
C LEU A 33 1.85 15.93 -18.23
N ASN A 34 1.45 14.69 -17.95
CA ASN A 34 1.58 14.12 -16.60
C ASN A 34 3.06 14.02 -16.17
N MET A 35 3.99 13.80 -17.12
CA MET A 35 5.43 13.88 -16.84
C MET A 35 5.85 15.26 -16.36
N VAL A 36 5.29 16.32 -16.95
CA VAL A 36 5.52 17.70 -16.52
C VAL A 36 4.97 17.91 -15.11
N TRP A 37 3.75 17.44 -14.83
CA TRP A 37 3.15 17.52 -13.50
C TRP A 37 4.01 16.88 -12.41
N ILE A 38 4.53 15.67 -12.65
CA ILE A 38 5.40 14.95 -11.71
C ILE A 38 6.69 15.74 -11.46
N VAL A 39 7.33 16.26 -12.50
CA VAL A 39 8.55 17.08 -12.37
C VAL A 39 8.26 18.33 -11.53
N LEU A 40 7.13 19.00 -11.78
CA LEU A 40 6.72 20.17 -10.99
C LEU A 40 6.48 19.84 -9.52
N ILE A 41 5.91 18.68 -9.20
CA ILE A 41 5.74 18.22 -7.82
C ILE A 41 7.09 17.96 -7.16
N VAL A 42 7.99 17.23 -7.83
CA VAL A 42 9.31 16.89 -7.26
C VAL A 42 10.13 18.15 -7.04
N VAL A 43 10.18 19.07 -8.01
CA VAL A 43 10.87 20.36 -7.89
C VAL A 43 10.22 21.25 -6.83
N GLY A 44 8.89 21.33 -6.82
CA GLY A 44 8.16 22.09 -5.80
C GLY A 44 8.45 21.59 -4.39
N PHE A 45 8.45 20.28 -4.18
CA PHE A 45 8.79 19.68 -2.89
C PHE A 45 10.26 19.90 -2.52
N TRP A 46 11.17 19.79 -3.50
CA TRP A 46 12.59 20.08 -3.31
C TRP A 46 12.86 21.54 -2.89
N THR A 47 12.14 22.49 -3.49
CA THR A 47 12.27 23.92 -3.15
C THR A 47 11.71 24.23 -1.76
N TYR A 48 10.61 23.56 -1.37
CA TYR A 48 10.01 23.67 -0.04
C TYR A 48 10.91 23.11 1.07
N MET A 49 11.66 22.05 0.77
CA MET A 49 12.57 21.45 1.73
C MET A 49 13.69 22.42 2.12
N GLY A 50 13.88 22.62 3.43
CA GLY A 50 14.96 23.45 3.96
C GLY A 50 16.36 22.87 3.65
N PRO A 51 17.44 23.68 3.76
CA PRO A 51 18.80 23.24 3.46
C PRO A 51 19.24 22.00 4.24
N ALA A 52 18.80 21.87 5.50
CA ALA A 52 19.07 20.71 6.35
C ALA A 52 18.43 19.42 5.80
N CYS A 53 17.19 19.49 5.31
CA CYS A 53 16.52 18.33 4.69
C CYS A 53 17.18 17.95 3.35
N ARG A 54 17.61 18.95 2.56
CA ARG A 54 18.33 18.74 1.29
C ARG A 54 19.77 18.24 1.46
N ALA A 55 20.32 18.27 2.67
CA ALA A 55 21.62 17.67 2.96
C ALA A 55 21.49 16.19 3.36
N SER A 56 20.28 15.72 3.70
CA SER A 56 20.06 14.37 4.21
C SER A 56 19.87 13.35 3.08
N ALA A 57 20.75 12.34 3.05
CA ALA A 57 20.65 11.22 2.11
C ALA A 57 19.35 10.42 2.28
N GLN A 58 18.82 10.32 3.50
CA GLN A 58 17.56 9.62 3.78
C GLN A 58 16.38 10.32 3.13
N VAL A 59 16.34 11.66 3.18
CA VAL A 59 15.28 12.46 2.57
C VAL A 59 15.30 12.33 1.06
N HIS A 60 16.49 12.36 0.44
CA HIS A 60 16.63 12.13 -1.00
C HIS A 60 16.15 10.74 -1.41
N HIS A 61 16.45 9.72 -0.61
CA HIS A 61 15.98 8.37 -0.86
C HIS A 61 14.45 8.29 -0.77
N MET A 62 13.83 8.88 0.25
CA MET A 62 12.36 8.92 0.39
C MET A 62 11.69 9.69 -0.74
N LEU A 63 12.25 10.83 -1.14
CA LEU A 63 11.72 11.63 -2.26
C LEU A 63 11.81 10.85 -3.59
N LYS A 64 12.93 10.15 -3.82
CA LYS A 64 13.09 9.29 -4.99
C LYS A 64 12.05 8.17 -4.99
N LEU A 65 11.85 7.47 -3.87
CA LEU A 65 10.82 6.43 -3.76
C LEU A 65 9.43 6.98 -4.00
N HIS A 66 9.10 8.14 -3.43
CA HIS A 66 7.81 8.79 -3.65
C HIS A 66 7.58 9.17 -5.11
N ALA A 67 8.60 9.72 -5.80
CA ALA A 67 8.52 10.03 -7.22
C ALA A 67 8.31 8.77 -8.08
N ILE A 68 9.01 7.67 -7.75
CA ILE A 68 8.81 6.38 -8.44
C ILE A 68 7.39 5.85 -8.17
N THR A 69 6.85 5.98 -6.96
CA THR A 69 5.47 5.58 -6.65
C THR A 69 4.45 6.35 -7.48
N ILE A 70 4.60 7.68 -7.61
CA ILE A 70 3.71 8.51 -8.45
C ILE A 70 3.82 8.09 -9.92
N TYR A 71 5.04 7.83 -10.40
CA TYR A 71 5.28 7.37 -11.77
C TYR A 71 4.66 5.99 -12.03
N ALA A 72 4.85 5.04 -11.11
CA ALA A 72 4.28 3.70 -11.18
C ALA A 72 2.75 3.78 -11.31
N ALA A 73 2.10 4.44 -10.34
CA ALA A 73 0.66 4.68 -10.37
C ALA A 73 0.21 5.33 -11.69
N SER A 74 0.91 6.40 -12.10
CA SER A 74 0.63 7.11 -13.36
C SER A 74 0.84 6.26 -14.61
N SER A 75 1.67 5.23 -14.58
CA SER A 75 1.95 4.40 -15.75
C SER A 75 0.72 3.58 -16.18
N LEU A 76 -0.18 3.25 -15.24
CA LEU A 76 -1.45 2.58 -15.53
C LEU A 76 -2.32 3.39 -16.50
N ALA A 77 -2.28 4.73 -16.39
CA ALA A 77 -2.92 5.66 -17.31
C ALA A 77 -2.47 5.47 -18.77
N VAL A 78 -1.26 4.94 -18.99
CA VAL A 78 -0.66 4.72 -20.31
C VAL A 78 -0.88 3.29 -20.79
N VAL A 79 -0.59 2.33 -19.91
CA VAL A 79 -0.61 0.90 -20.23
C VAL A 79 -2.02 0.47 -20.65
N TYR A 80 -3.05 0.96 -19.97
CA TYR A 80 -4.41 0.50 -20.18
C TYR A 80 -5.05 1.01 -21.49
N PRO A 81 -4.89 2.27 -21.92
CA PRO A 81 -5.29 2.68 -23.27
C PRO A 81 -4.57 1.92 -24.39
N LEU A 82 -3.27 1.64 -24.25
CA LEU A 82 -2.54 0.80 -25.21
C LEU A 82 -3.08 -0.63 -25.23
N PHE A 83 -3.37 -1.18 -24.06
CA PHE A 83 -4.04 -2.47 -23.91
C PHE A 83 -5.41 -2.46 -24.57
N TYR A 84 -6.21 -1.41 -24.38
CA TYR A 84 -7.54 -1.26 -24.99
C TYR A 84 -7.45 -1.27 -26.51
N TYR A 85 -6.51 -0.50 -27.06
CA TYR A 85 -6.29 -0.46 -28.51
C TYR A 85 -5.92 -1.85 -29.05
N ALA A 86 -4.99 -2.56 -28.40
CA ALA A 86 -4.66 -3.93 -28.75
C ALA A 86 -5.89 -4.86 -28.68
N PHE A 87 -6.75 -4.66 -27.68
CA PHE A 87 -7.99 -5.44 -27.49
C PHE A 87 -9.02 -5.18 -28.59
N LEU A 88 -9.12 -3.94 -29.08
CA LEU A 88 -9.97 -3.57 -30.21
C LEU A 88 -9.46 -4.17 -31.53
N VAL A 89 -8.15 -4.09 -31.79
CA VAL A 89 -7.54 -4.67 -33.00
C VAL A 89 -7.69 -6.19 -33.01
N ALA A 90 -7.58 -6.83 -31.85
CA ALA A 90 -7.74 -8.27 -31.70
C ALA A 90 -9.20 -8.74 -31.75
N ARG A 91 -10.21 -7.85 -31.91
CA ARG A 91 -11.64 -8.20 -31.81
C ARG A 91 -12.10 -9.30 -32.76
N GLU A 92 -11.48 -9.40 -33.93
CA GLU A 92 -11.81 -10.42 -34.93
C GLU A 92 -11.18 -11.79 -34.62
N TYR A 93 -10.20 -11.84 -33.69
CA TYR A 93 -9.44 -13.04 -33.35
C TYR A 93 -9.71 -13.48 -31.90
N ALA A 94 -10.65 -14.42 -31.71
CA ALA A 94 -11.05 -14.91 -30.39
C ALA A 94 -9.85 -15.39 -29.52
N SER A 95 -8.89 -16.09 -30.13
CA SER A 95 -7.68 -16.58 -29.44
C SER A 95 -6.80 -15.43 -28.93
N ALA A 96 -6.68 -14.36 -29.71
CA ALA A 96 -5.88 -13.19 -29.34
C ALA A 96 -6.56 -12.37 -28.23
N GLN A 97 -7.89 -12.20 -28.29
CA GLN A 97 -8.64 -11.56 -27.19
C GLN A 97 -8.51 -12.34 -25.87
N LEU A 98 -8.58 -13.67 -25.92
CA LEU A 98 -8.40 -14.51 -24.73
C LEU A 98 -6.98 -14.39 -24.18
N LEU A 99 -5.94 -14.43 -25.02
CA LEU A 99 -4.56 -14.26 -24.59
C LEU A 99 -4.34 -12.88 -23.95
N LEU A 100 -4.88 -11.83 -24.55
CA LEU A 100 -4.80 -10.48 -24.04
C LEU A 100 -5.56 -10.34 -22.71
N THR A 101 -6.64 -11.08 -22.51
CA THR A 101 -7.35 -11.14 -21.21
C THR A 101 -6.45 -11.65 -20.09
N PHE A 102 -5.62 -12.67 -20.34
CA PHE A 102 -4.65 -13.15 -19.36
C PHE A 102 -3.51 -12.16 -19.08
N ALA A 103 -3.28 -11.19 -19.97
CA ALA A 103 -2.32 -10.12 -19.70
C ALA A 103 -2.81 -9.14 -18.62
N LEU A 104 -4.13 -9.00 -18.38
CA LEU A 104 -4.65 -8.14 -17.30
C LEU A 104 -4.18 -8.59 -15.91
N PRO A 105 -4.35 -9.86 -15.50
CA PRO A 105 -3.77 -10.37 -14.25
C PRO A 105 -2.24 -10.15 -14.16
N VAL A 106 -1.51 -10.28 -15.27
CA VAL A 106 -0.06 -10.07 -15.30
C VAL A 106 0.29 -8.60 -15.09
N ILE A 107 -0.40 -7.67 -15.78
CA ILE A 107 -0.23 -6.22 -15.60
C ILE A 107 -0.52 -5.85 -14.14
N LYS A 108 -1.65 -6.33 -13.58
CA LYS A 108 -1.97 -6.12 -12.16
C LYS A 108 -0.85 -6.62 -11.25
N LEU A 109 -0.33 -7.82 -11.49
CA LEU A 109 0.72 -8.41 -10.65
C LEU A 109 2.03 -7.62 -10.70
N LEU A 110 2.47 -7.23 -11.90
CA LEU A 110 3.68 -6.44 -12.10
C LEU A 110 3.54 -5.08 -11.40
N GLU A 111 2.39 -4.42 -11.53
CA GLU A 111 2.16 -3.14 -10.89
C GLU A 111 2.09 -3.25 -9.37
N LYS A 112 1.37 -4.25 -8.85
CA LYS A 112 1.35 -4.55 -7.40
C LYS A 112 2.76 -4.76 -6.87
N ARG A 113 3.58 -5.52 -7.60
CA ARG A 113 4.97 -5.80 -7.22
C ARG A 113 5.82 -4.53 -7.24
N LEU A 114 5.64 -3.67 -8.23
CA LEU A 114 6.35 -2.40 -8.32
C LEU A 114 5.99 -1.49 -7.15
N ILE A 115 4.68 -1.22 -6.95
CA ILE A 115 4.18 -0.37 -5.86
C ILE A 115 4.58 -0.96 -4.50
N TYR A 116 4.54 -2.28 -4.34
CA TYR A 116 4.99 -2.96 -3.12
C TYR A 116 6.44 -2.62 -2.75
N HIS A 117 7.38 -2.69 -3.69
CA HIS A 117 8.79 -2.43 -3.41
C HIS A 117 9.06 -0.96 -3.09
N VAL A 118 8.38 -0.03 -3.76
CA VAL A 118 8.61 1.42 -3.55
C VAL A 118 7.93 1.94 -2.27
N THR A 119 6.93 1.23 -1.76
CA THR A 119 6.21 1.56 -0.51
C THR A 119 6.75 0.83 0.72
N LEU A 120 7.87 0.09 0.61
CA LEU A 120 8.48 -0.61 1.76
C LEU A 120 8.81 0.31 2.93
N HIS A 121 9.08 1.59 2.67
CA HIS A 121 9.39 2.58 3.69
C HIS A 121 8.15 3.03 4.49
N THR A 122 6.94 2.82 3.99
CA THR A 122 5.65 3.16 4.63
C THR A 122 4.76 1.92 4.66
N PRO A 123 5.06 0.97 5.55
CA PRO A 123 4.43 -0.34 5.55
C PRO A 123 2.94 -0.33 5.94
N ASP A 124 2.45 0.77 6.50
CA ASP A 124 1.06 0.91 6.97
C ASP A 124 0.14 1.50 5.88
N LEU A 125 0.68 2.33 4.98
CA LEU A 125 -0.03 2.83 3.80
C LEU A 125 -0.03 1.85 2.63
N GLN A 126 0.81 0.82 2.70
CA GLN A 126 1.07 -0.09 1.60
C GLN A 126 -0.20 -0.81 1.06
N PRO A 127 -1.09 -1.39 1.90
CA PRO A 127 -2.29 -2.05 1.41
C PRO A 127 -3.22 -1.09 0.66
N ALA A 128 -3.46 0.10 1.22
CA ALA A 128 -4.25 1.13 0.57
C ALA A 128 -3.58 1.60 -0.74
N ALA A 129 -2.30 1.93 -0.71
CA ALA A 129 -1.58 2.39 -1.89
C ALA A 129 -1.62 1.37 -3.04
N ILE A 130 -1.43 0.08 -2.76
CA ILE A 130 -1.47 -0.95 -3.80
C ILE A 130 -2.90 -1.13 -4.32
N THR A 131 -3.88 -1.35 -3.44
CA THR A 131 -5.25 -1.68 -3.85
C THR A 131 -5.91 -0.52 -4.61
N PHE A 132 -5.81 0.70 -4.11
CA PHE A 132 -6.50 1.83 -4.72
C PHE A 132 -5.82 2.34 -6.00
N ASN A 133 -4.52 2.09 -6.20
CA ASN A 133 -3.89 2.39 -7.50
C ASN A 133 -4.15 1.29 -8.53
N VAL A 134 -4.04 0.01 -8.16
CA VAL A 134 -4.12 -1.08 -9.14
C VAL A 134 -5.56 -1.55 -9.35
N GLU A 135 -6.29 -1.87 -8.28
CA GLU A 135 -7.61 -2.51 -8.40
C GLU A 135 -8.70 -1.52 -8.79
N VAL A 136 -8.74 -0.35 -8.15
CA VAL A 136 -9.75 0.68 -8.50
C VAL A 136 -9.57 1.12 -9.95
N PHE A 137 -8.32 1.41 -10.36
CA PHE A 137 -8.04 1.78 -11.75
C PHE A 137 -8.45 0.69 -12.73
N ASN A 138 -8.01 -0.56 -12.48
CA ASN A 138 -8.35 -1.67 -13.34
C ASN A 138 -9.86 -1.87 -13.42
N ALA A 139 -10.56 -1.88 -12.29
CA ALA A 139 -12.00 -2.09 -12.24
C ALA A 139 -12.76 -0.97 -12.96
N LEU A 140 -12.37 0.30 -12.76
CA LEU A 140 -12.95 1.44 -13.46
C LEU A 140 -12.72 1.33 -14.97
N PHE A 141 -11.52 0.94 -15.39
CA PHE A 141 -11.19 0.75 -16.80
C PHE A 141 -11.96 -0.42 -17.43
N VAL A 142 -12.00 -1.58 -16.78
CA VAL A 142 -12.74 -2.76 -17.29
C VAL A 142 -14.23 -2.41 -17.41
N SER A 143 -14.78 -1.70 -16.42
CA SER A 143 -16.19 -1.31 -16.44
C SER A 143 -16.51 -0.23 -17.48
N SER A 144 -15.60 0.72 -17.73
CA SER A 144 -15.86 1.87 -18.60
C SER A 144 -15.47 1.63 -20.06
N CYS A 145 -14.30 1.02 -20.29
CA CYS A 145 -13.69 0.90 -21.62
C CYS A 145 -13.90 -0.49 -22.24
N MET A 146 -13.76 -1.57 -21.46
CA MET A 146 -13.72 -2.93 -22.02
C MET A 146 -15.06 -3.66 -22.06
N ARG A 147 -16.06 -3.23 -21.30
CA ARG A 147 -17.29 -4.00 -21.08
C ARG A 147 -18.07 -4.33 -22.36
N ASN A 148 -18.10 -3.40 -23.30
CA ASN A 148 -18.60 -3.54 -24.67
C ASN A 148 -17.88 -4.52 -25.58
N ALA A 149 -16.57 -4.58 -25.40
CA ALA A 149 -15.69 -5.32 -26.28
C ALA A 149 -15.46 -6.74 -25.76
N SER A 150 -15.66 -6.98 -24.46
CA SER A 150 -15.47 -8.29 -23.83
C SER A 150 -16.57 -9.28 -24.18
N THR A 151 -16.18 -10.46 -24.62
CA THR A 151 -17.09 -11.60 -24.79
C THR A 151 -17.47 -12.20 -23.43
N VAL A 152 -18.56 -12.96 -23.37
CA VAL A 152 -18.96 -13.69 -22.14
C VAL A 152 -17.81 -14.56 -21.61
N ALA A 153 -17.04 -15.19 -22.51
CA ALA A 153 -15.88 -16.00 -22.16
C ALA A 153 -14.78 -15.19 -21.45
N VAL A 154 -14.51 -13.96 -21.91
CA VAL A 154 -13.54 -13.04 -21.27
C VAL A 154 -14.00 -12.65 -19.87
N THR A 155 -15.28 -12.31 -19.71
CA THR A 155 -15.86 -11.97 -18.40
C THR A 155 -15.80 -13.14 -17.43
N VAL A 156 -16.16 -14.35 -17.88
CA VAL A 156 -16.06 -15.57 -17.07
C VAL A 156 -14.61 -15.87 -16.69
N ALA A 157 -13.67 -15.72 -17.62
CA ALA A 157 -12.24 -15.93 -17.35
C ALA A 157 -11.71 -14.97 -16.27
N LEU A 158 -12.11 -13.69 -16.32
CA LEU A 158 -11.76 -12.71 -15.28
C LEU A 158 -12.33 -13.10 -13.92
N MET A 159 -13.62 -13.47 -13.84
CA MET A 159 -14.24 -13.94 -12.59
C MET A 159 -13.53 -15.16 -12.01
N VAL A 160 -13.14 -16.13 -12.85
CA VAL A 160 -12.41 -17.32 -12.41
C VAL A 160 -11.02 -16.92 -11.90
N ALA A 161 -10.32 -16.01 -12.57
CA ALA A 161 -9.02 -15.53 -12.15
C ALA A 161 -9.10 -14.83 -10.78
N ASP A 162 -10.10 -13.96 -10.58
CA ASP A 162 -10.33 -13.26 -9.32
C ASP A 162 -10.66 -14.25 -8.19
N PHE A 163 -11.54 -15.23 -8.45
CA PHE A 163 -11.88 -16.29 -7.49
C PHE A 163 -10.66 -17.15 -7.10
N VAL A 164 -9.85 -17.58 -8.07
CA VAL A 164 -8.61 -18.33 -7.82
C VAL A 164 -7.62 -17.47 -7.01
N GLY A 165 -7.54 -16.18 -7.31
CA GLY A 165 -6.75 -15.22 -6.55
C GLY A 165 -7.18 -15.14 -5.08
N ALA A 166 -8.48 -15.00 -4.82
CA ALA A 166 -9.04 -14.98 -3.48
C ALA A 166 -8.79 -16.31 -2.73
N CYS A 167 -8.99 -17.46 -3.38
CA CYS A 167 -8.68 -18.77 -2.80
C CYS A 167 -7.19 -18.91 -2.43
N THR A 168 -6.29 -18.45 -3.30
CA THR A 168 -4.84 -18.49 -3.07
C THR A 168 -4.47 -17.60 -1.88
N ALA A 169 -5.06 -16.41 -1.77
CA ALA A 169 -4.86 -15.52 -0.63
C ALA A 169 -5.33 -16.16 0.68
N LEU A 170 -6.52 -16.78 0.68
CA LEU A 170 -7.06 -17.49 1.85
C LEU A 170 -6.24 -18.73 2.24
N TYR A 171 -5.72 -19.48 1.27
CA TYR A 171 -4.80 -20.59 1.52
C TYR A 171 -3.51 -20.10 2.19
N GLY A 172 -2.92 -19.02 1.65
CA GLY A 172 -1.75 -18.39 2.25
C GLY A 172 -2.01 -17.85 3.67
N LEU A 173 -3.22 -17.35 3.93
CA LEU A 173 -3.66 -16.91 5.25
C LEU A 173 -3.81 -18.08 6.22
N ARG A 174 -4.34 -19.23 5.77
CA ARG A 174 -4.43 -20.46 6.57
C ARG A 174 -3.06 -20.90 7.05
N ASN A 175 -2.05 -20.86 6.17
CA ASN A 175 -0.68 -21.26 6.54
C ASN A 175 -0.06 -20.33 7.59
N LEU A 176 -0.37 -19.03 7.56
CA LEU A 176 0.02 -18.09 8.63
C LEU A 176 -0.70 -18.42 9.94
N MET A 177 -2.01 -18.66 9.87
CA MET A 177 -2.82 -18.94 11.05
C MET A 177 -2.39 -20.22 11.75
N LEU A 178 -1.98 -21.26 11.00
CA LEU A 178 -1.42 -22.48 11.57
C LEU A 178 -0.12 -22.23 12.36
N ARG A 179 0.71 -21.26 11.95
CA ARG A 179 1.91 -20.88 12.72
C ARG A 179 1.54 -20.19 14.03
N ILE A 180 0.53 -19.32 14.01
CA ILE A 180 -0.02 -18.69 15.21
C ILE A 180 -0.63 -19.74 16.14
N ASP A 181 -1.39 -20.70 15.63
CA ASP A 181 -1.95 -21.79 16.44
C ASP A 181 -0.86 -22.61 17.13
N LYS A 182 0.25 -22.88 16.43
CA LYS A 182 1.40 -23.57 17.02
C LYS A 182 2.03 -22.79 18.18
N LEU A 183 2.05 -21.46 18.10
CA LEU A 183 2.53 -20.60 19.19
C LEU A 183 1.50 -20.49 20.32
N ASN A 184 0.21 -20.37 20.00
CA ASN A 184 -0.88 -20.38 20.98
C ASN A 184 -0.90 -21.67 21.79
N ALA A 185 -0.71 -22.82 21.15
CA ALA A 185 -0.64 -24.12 21.83
C ALA A 185 0.50 -24.19 22.87
N LYS A 186 1.56 -23.40 22.73
CA LYS A 186 2.63 -23.30 23.72
C LYS A 186 2.28 -22.42 24.92
N MET A 187 1.42 -21.41 24.73
CA MET A 187 0.97 -20.52 25.80
C MET A 187 -0.18 -21.10 26.63
N GLY A 188 -0.86 -22.14 26.12
CA GLY A 188 -1.90 -22.89 26.82
C GLY A 188 -3.17 -23.10 25.99
N PRO A 189 -4.05 -24.03 26.41
CA PRO A 189 -5.26 -24.40 25.65
C PRO A 189 -6.36 -23.32 25.67
N GLU A 190 -6.26 -22.30 26.52
CA GLU A 190 -7.25 -21.23 26.66
C GLU A 190 -7.05 -20.09 25.62
N ILE A 191 -5.87 -19.98 25.00
CA ILE A 191 -5.56 -18.92 24.04
C ILE A 191 -5.95 -19.35 22.63
N THR A 192 -7.14 -18.93 22.22
CA THR A 192 -7.66 -19.13 20.87
C THR A 192 -7.23 -18.01 19.90
N ARG A 193 -7.46 -18.21 18.60
CA ARG A 193 -7.21 -17.22 17.53
C ARG A 193 -7.88 -15.86 17.78
N ALA A 194 -9.04 -15.84 18.44
CA ALA A 194 -9.75 -14.61 18.79
C ALA A 194 -8.90 -13.63 19.62
N HIS A 195 -8.04 -14.15 20.51
CA HIS A 195 -7.18 -13.35 21.38
C HIS A 195 -5.85 -12.94 20.74
N MET A 196 -5.59 -13.34 19.48
CA MET A 196 -4.31 -13.11 18.81
C MET A 196 -3.90 -11.64 18.82
N VAL A 197 -4.84 -10.73 18.54
CA VAL A 197 -4.56 -9.29 18.49
C VAL A 197 -4.25 -8.75 19.88
N ASP A 198 -4.99 -9.17 20.90
CA ASP A 198 -4.79 -8.73 22.29
C ASP A 198 -3.46 -9.23 22.85
N VAL A 199 -3.10 -10.50 22.60
CA VAL A 199 -1.80 -11.07 22.99
C VAL A 199 -0.66 -10.32 22.29
N ALA A 200 -0.77 -10.05 20.98
CA ALA A 200 0.26 -9.32 20.25
C ALA A 200 0.41 -7.87 20.75
N ALA A 201 -0.70 -7.20 21.07
CA ALA A 201 -0.69 -5.86 21.64
C ALA A 201 -0.03 -5.84 23.03
N LEU A 202 -0.31 -6.85 23.86
CA LEU A 202 0.27 -6.95 25.20
C LEU A 202 1.78 -7.23 25.15
N ILE A 203 2.23 -8.10 24.24
CA ILE A 203 3.66 -8.35 23.98
C ILE A 203 4.36 -7.07 23.52
N ALA A 204 3.75 -6.33 22.58
CA ALA A 204 4.32 -5.09 22.06
C ALA A 204 4.42 -4.00 23.14
N ALA A 205 3.41 -3.88 24.01
CA ALA A 205 3.41 -2.94 25.12
C ALA A 205 4.48 -3.25 26.16
N HIS A 206 4.64 -4.52 26.54
CA HIS A 206 5.69 -4.94 27.49
C HIS A 206 7.08 -4.76 26.91
N HIS A 207 7.28 -5.10 25.63
CA HIS A 207 8.58 -4.88 24.98
C HIS A 207 8.98 -3.39 24.94
N HIS A 208 8.02 -2.50 24.71
CA HIS A 208 8.27 -1.06 24.79
C HIS A 208 8.61 -0.58 26.21
N ALA A 209 7.97 -1.14 27.24
CA ALA A 209 8.28 -0.83 28.63
C ALA A 209 9.68 -1.30 29.04
N ASP A 210 10.10 -2.49 28.59
CA ASP A 210 11.46 -3.02 28.84
C ASP A 210 12.56 -2.21 28.13
N CYS A 211 12.28 -1.63 26.96
CA CYS A 211 13.21 -0.70 26.30
C CYS A 211 13.34 0.62 27.06
N LEU A 212 12.25 1.16 27.61
CA LEU A 212 12.27 2.40 28.37
C LEU A 212 12.98 2.23 29.72
N SER A 213 12.79 1.10 30.41
CA SER A 213 13.49 0.82 31.67
C SER A 213 14.99 0.62 31.48
N THR A 214 15.41 0.00 30.38
CA THR A 214 16.83 -0.15 30.04
C THR A 214 17.49 1.15 29.59
N GLU A 215 16.75 2.10 29.01
CA GLU A 215 17.26 3.46 28.74
C GLU A 215 17.42 4.29 30.02
N ASP A 216 16.51 4.17 31.00
CA ASP A 216 16.61 4.88 32.28
C ASP A 216 17.72 4.32 33.19
N ASP A 217 17.97 3.00 33.16
CA ASP A 217 19.05 2.35 33.92
C ASP A 217 20.45 2.53 33.29
N HIS A 218 20.55 3.10 32.08
CA HIS A 218 21.83 3.39 31.39
C HIS A 218 22.19 4.88 31.30
N VAL A 219 21.50 5.76 32.02
CA VAL A 219 21.90 7.18 32.11
C VAL A 219 23.12 7.41 33.01
N ASP A 220 23.56 6.42 33.82
CA ASP A 220 24.66 6.63 34.78
C ASP A 220 25.94 5.80 34.58
N ASN A 221 26.09 4.98 33.53
CA ASN A 221 27.41 4.42 33.21
C ASN A 221 27.58 4.14 31.71
N ASP A 222 28.79 4.37 31.24
CA ASP A 222 29.36 3.93 29.95
C ASP A 222 29.40 4.96 28.81
N ALA A 223 30.23 5.98 29.05
CA ALA A 223 31.17 6.41 28.02
C ALA A 223 32.27 5.33 27.87
N ASP A 224 32.08 4.36 26.96
CA ASP A 224 33.13 3.63 26.22
C ASP A 224 32.62 2.25 25.71
N ASP A 225 31.66 2.19 24.77
CA ASP A 225 31.54 0.98 23.91
C ASP A 225 30.79 1.15 22.58
N HIS A 226 30.99 2.27 21.88
CA HIS A 226 30.41 2.47 20.55
C HIS A 226 31.36 2.04 19.43
N ALA A 227 31.55 0.73 19.25
CA ALA A 227 32.20 0.21 18.05
C ALA A 227 31.82 -1.21 17.60
N GLN A 228 30.69 -1.82 18.00
CA GLN A 228 30.40 -3.18 17.47
C GLN A 228 28.93 -3.61 17.48
N ARG A 229 28.02 -2.87 16.84
CA ARG A 229 26.64 -3.38 16.64
C ARG A 229 25.95 -3.02 15.33
N HIS A 230 26.73 -2.72 14.30
CA HIS A 230 26.22 -2.39 12.97
C HIS A 230 26.30 -3.56 11.98
N ASN A 231 25.88 -4.78 12.36
CA ASN A 231 25.67 -5.84 11.35
C ASN A 231 24.82 -7.04 11.84
N LYS A 232 23.52 -6.86 12.09
CA LYS A 232 22.52 -7.96 12.04
C LYS A 232 21.12 -7.39 12.25
N GLY A 233 20.42 -7.10 11.15
CA GLY A 233 19.05 -6.60 11.23
C GLY A 233 18.40 -6.29 9.89
N THR A 234 18.77 -7.00 8.82
CA THR A 234 18.07 -6.92 7.53
C THR A 234 17.31 -8.23 7.34
N THR A 235 16.19 -8.39 8.04
CA THR A 235 15.29 -9.51 7.80
C THR A 235 14.59 -9.27 6.47
N ALA A 236 15.09 -9.93 5.44
CA ALA A 236 14.54 -9.93 4.10
C ALA A 236 13.04 -10.25 4.14
N VAL A 237 12.25 -9.31 3.65
CA VAL A 237 10.84 -9.55 3.37
C VAL A 237 10.77 -10.39 2.11
N VAL A 238 10.40 -11.67 2.26
CA VAL A 238 10.24 -12.61 1.15
C VAL A 238 9.12 -12.10 0.22
N PRO A 239 9.42 -11.88 -1.07
CA PRO A 239 8.40 -11.56 -2.07
C PRO A 239 7.38 -12.69 -2.21
N TRP A 240 6.11 -12.33 -2.32
CA TRP A 240 5.10 -13.25 -2.83
C TRP A 240 5.40 -13.52 -4.32
N VAL A 241 5.40 -14.81 -4.70
CA VAL A 241 5.70 -15.41 -6.01
C VAL A 241 7.11 -16.02 -6.11
N ALA A 242 7.26 -17.20 -5.49
CA ALA A 242 8.03 -18.32 -6.01
C ALA A 242 7.53 -19.60 -5.30
N ALA A 243 7.30 -20.65 -6.08
CA ALA A 243 6.98 -21.99 -5.58
C ALA A 243 8.22 -22.65 -4.95
N ASP A 244 7.98 -23.56 -4.00
CA ASP A 244 8.97 -24.38 -3.29
C ASP A 244 9.87 -25.17 -4.24
N GLU A 245 11.17 -25.15 -3.99
CA GLU A 245 12.06 -26.31 -4.20
C GLU A 245 13.07 -26.38 -3.04
N ASP A 246 12.99 -27.49 -2.28
CA ASP A 246 13.95 -27.92 -1.26
C ASP A 246 15.19 -28.55 -1.91
N VAL A 247 16.41 -28.14 -1.54
CA VAL A 247 17.58 -29.04 -1.41
C VAL A 247 18.59 -28.47 -0.39
N ASN A 248 18.98 -29.33 0.55
CA ASN A 248 20.04 -29.18 1.54
C ASN A 248 21.33 -29.86 1.03
N GLN A 249 22.52 -29.24 1.20
CA GLN A 249 23.74 -29.85 1.80
C GLN A 249 25.08 -29.11 1.50
N ASN A 250 25.73 -28.72 2.60
CA ASN A 250 27.13 -28.91 3.02
C ASN A 250 28.35 -28.48 2.15
N GLY A 251 29.11 -27.51 2.68
CA GLY A 251 30.49 -27.69 3.18
C GLY A 251 31.67 -27.56 2.21
N ILE A 252 32.67 -26.73 2.57
CA ILE A 252 34.09 -27.09 2.78
C ILE A 252 34.95 -25.82 3.04
N ASP A 253 35.81 -25.94 4.06
CA ASP A 253 36.86 -25.01 4.51
C ASP A 253 38.01 -24.81 3.49
N ALA A 254 38.71 -23.67 3.55
CA ALA A 254 40.17 -23.60 3.41
C ALA A 254 40.72 -22.20 3.78
N GLY A 255 41.73 -22.18 4.66
CA GLY A 255 42.48 -21.00 5.07
C GLY A 255 43.63 -20.61 4.12
N GLY A 256 44.37 -19.56 4.50
CA GLY A 256 45.62 -19.17 3.86
C GLY A 256 46.13 -17.79 4.33
N ASP A 257 47.35 -17.78 4.86
CA ASP A 257 48.07 -16.72 5.59
C ASP A 257 48.65 -15.56 4.74
N ALA A 258 48.65 -14.34 5.31
CA ALA A 258 49.76 -13.34 5.49
C ALA A 258 50.64 -12.82 4.30
N PRO A 259 51.51 -11.77 4.43
CA PRO A 259 51.53 -10.53 5.26
C PRO A 259 52.00 -9.23 4.50
N THR A 260 52.27 -8.14 5.27
CA THR A 260 53.16 -6.94 5.02
C THR A 260 52.58 -5.74 4.24
N ALA A 261 52.78 -4.46 4.59
CA ALA A 261 53.77 -3.77 5.42
C ALA A 261 53.26 -2.38 5.91
N ALA A 262 53.87 -1.89 6.98
CA ALA A 262 53.60 -0.62 7.68
C ALA A 262 54.24 0.62 7.00
N ILE A 263 53.72 1.82 7.31
CA ILE A 263 54.45 3.10 7.56
C ILE A 263 53.52 4.03 8.37
N GLY A 264 54.06 4.65 9.44
CA GLY A 264 53.38 5.53 10.40
C GLY A 264 53.39 7.04 10.09
N PRO A 265 52.99 7.92 11.05
CA PRO A 265 52.19 9.15 10.83
C PRO A 265 52.99 10.47 10.98
N PRO A 266 52.37 11.70 10.87
CA PRO A 266 51.82 12.38 12.07
C PRO A 266 50.65 13.41 11.85
N GLY A 267 49.97 13.80 12.94
CA GLY A 267 49.49 15.19 13.19
C GLY A 267 47.98 15.51 13.21
N SER A 268 47.40 15.71 14.40
CA SER A 268 46.04 16.22 14.68
C SER A 268 46.06 17.70 15.10
N PRO A 269 44.94 18.46 14.94
CA PRO A 269 44.55 19.39 16.00
C PRO A 269 43.08 19.24 16.49
N SER A 270 42.90 19.70 17.73
CA SER A 270 41.88 19.39 18.74
C SER A 270 40.47 19.99 18.58
N LYS A 271 39.43 19.23 18.99
CA LYS A 271 38.01 19.59 19.11
C LYS A 271 37.59 20.02 20.54
N THR A 272 38.15 21.10 21.08
CA THR A 272 37.82 21.57 22.45
C THR A 272 37.20 22.97 22.52
N ALA A 273 36.90 23.63 21.40
CA ALA A 273 36.44 25.03 21.40
C ALA A 273 34.92 25.25 21.22
N TRP A 274 34.12 24.24 20.83
CA TRP A 274 32.72 24.48 20.41
C TRP A 274 31.64 24.17 21.46
N LYS A 275 31.98 23.54 22.60
CA LYS A 275 31.00 23.20 23.65
C LYS A 275 30.76 24.28 24.72
N LYS A 276 31.53 25.38 24.73
CA LYS A 276 31.39 26.44 25.76
C LYS A 276 30.54 27.65 25.36
N SER A 277 30.02 27.72 24.12
CA SER A 277 29.35 28.93 23.60
C SER A 277 27.82 28.87 23.52
N LEU A 278 27.17 27.78 23.96
CA LEU A 278 25.70 27.63 23.85
C LEU A 278 24.95 27.63 25.19
N SER A 279 25.61 27.90 26.32
CA SER A 279 24.96 27.87 27.64
C SER A 279 24.51 29.23 28.18
N LYS A 280 24.53 30.31 27.37
CA LYS A 280 24.01 31.62 27.79
C LYS A 280 23.41 32.35 26.59
N GLN A 281 22.10 32.24 26.41
CA GLN A 281 21.23 33.42 26.27
C GLN A 281 19.75 33.01 26.09
N ASN A 282 18.95 33.53 27.01
CA ASN A 282 17.52 33.85 26.90
C ASN A 282 16.51 32.72 27.14
N ALA A 283 16.33 32.43 28.42
CA ALA A 283 15.05 32.03 28.99
C ALA A 283 14.10 33.25 29.02
N VAL A 284 12.95 33.12 28.34
CA VAL A 284 11.72 33.87 28.63
C VAL A 284 10.57 32.87 28.46
N ALA A 285 9.92 32.52 29.55
CA ALA A 285 8.68 31.75 29.56
C ALA A 285 7.49 32.62 29.09
N PRO A 286 6.45 32.01 28.53
CA PRO A 286 5.11 32.42 28.88
C PRO A 286 4.23 31.25 29.34
N ASP A 287 3.33 31.62 30.23
CA ASP A 287 2.45 30.79 31.04
C ASP A 287 1.45 29.92 30.26
N GLY A 288 1.24 28.72 30.81
CA GLY A 288 -0.07 28.15 31.10
C GLY A 288 -1.18 28.26 30.06
N ILE A 289 -1.21 27.30 29.13
CA ILE A 289 -2.47 26.76 28.60
C ILE A 289 -2.38 25.23 28.66
N ALA A 290 -3.04 24.65 29.65
CA ALA A 290 -3.22 23.21 29.77
C ALA A 290 -3.96 22.68 28.53
N LEU A 291 -3.28 21.85 27.74
CA LEU A 291 -3.89 21.06 26.68
C LEU A 291 -4.51 19.80 27.31
N PRO A 292 -5.80 19.50 27.09
CA PRO A 292 -6.45 18.34 27.68
C PRO A 292 -5.84 17.04 27.14
N ALA A 293 -5.64 16.07 28.04
CA ALA A 293 -5.34 14.68 27.71
C ALA A 293 -6.52 14.02 26.95
N MET A 294 -6.65 14.34 25.66
CA MET A 294 -7.61 13.74 24.74
C MET A 294 -6.93 13.52 23.38
N ALA A 295 -5.97 12.60 23.34
CA ALA A 295 -5.46 12.06 22.06
C ALA A 295 -5.06 10.57 22.12
N LEU A 296 -5.24 9.89 23.26
CA LEU A 296 -5.21 8.43 23.36
C LEU A 296 -6.60 7.92 23.72
N ARG A 297 -7.51 7.91 22.75
CA ARG A 297 -8.75 7.15 22.88
C ARG A 297 -9.00 6.38 21.58
N GLY A 298 -8.43 5.17 21.53
CA GLY A 298 -8.89 4.12 20.63
C GLY A 298 -10.35 3.74 20.97
N PRO A 299 -11.03 3.01 20.08
CA PRO A 299 -12.47 2.80 20.18
C PRO A 299 -12.79 1.89 21.38
N SER A 300 -13.49 2.42 22.37
CA SER A 300 -14.11 1.66 23.45
C SER A 300 -15.62 1.63 23.24
N HIS A 301 -16.17 0.43 23.01
CA HIS A 301 -17.27 -0.17 23.77
C HIS A 301 -17.86 -1.34 22.97
N VAL A 302 -17.29 -2.53 23.18
CA VAL A 302 -18.09 -3.74 23.37
C VAL A 302 -17.73 -4.21 24.76
N GLU A 303 -18.72 -4.27 25.63
CA GLU A 303 -18.60 -4.69 27.02
C GLU A 303 -18.27 -6.20 27.04
N VAL A 304 -16.97 -6.49 27.03
CA VAL A 304 -16.44 -7.83 27.28
C VAL A 304 -16.19 -7.93 28.78
N LYS A 305 -16.93 -8.84 29.39
CA LYS A 305 -16.77 -9.30 30.77
C LYS A 305 -15.33 -9.82 30.94
N ASP A 306 -14.58 -9.15 31.82
CA ASP A 306 -13.23 -9.46 32.31
C ASP A 306 -12.06 -9.55 31.28
N PRO A 307 -11.36 -8.43 31.00
CA PRO A 307 -10.12 -8.43 30.21
C PRO A 307 -8.86 -8.96 30.94
N SER A 308 -8.99 -9.50 32.16
CA SER A 308 -7.84 -9.89 33.01
C SER A 308 -7.46 -11.37 32.96
N ALA A 309 -8.02 -12.15 32.02
CA ALA A 309 -7.75 -13.60 31.95
C ALA A 309 -6.50 -13.98 31.13
N ILE A 310 -5.93 -13.07 30.32
CA ILE A 310 -4.64 -13.30 29.66
C ILE A 310 -3.55 -12.85 30.62
N SER A 311 -3.13 -13.75 31.50
CA SER A 311 -2.09 -13.46 32.47
C SER A 311 -0.72 -13.34 31.78
N VAL A 312 0.05 -12.31 32.15
CA VAL A 312 1.44 -12.09 31.69
C VAL A 312 2.29 -13.36 31.84
N GLN A 313 1.97 -14.19 32.84
CA GLN A 313 2.56 -15.51 33.11
C GLN A 313 2.43 -16.51 31.96
N MET A 314 1.36 -16.44 31.14
CA MET A 314 1.20 -17.32 29.97
C MET A 314 2.12 -16.89 28.81
N ILE A 315 2.37 -15.59 28.69
CA ILE A 315 3.33 -15.04 27.71
C ILE A 315 4.77 -15.34 28.14
N GLU A 316 5.02 -15.46 29.45
CA GLU A 316 6.30 -15.88 30.00
C GLU A 316 6.75 -17.27 29.52
N GLN A 317 5.81 -18.14 29.15
CA GLN A 317 6.10 -19.47 28.61
C GLN A 317 6.74 -19.42 27.22
N LEU A 318 6.61 -18.31 26.50
CA LEU A 318 7.31 -18.09 25.24
C LEU A 318 8.67 -17.45 25.47
N SER A 319 9.66 -17.93 24.74
CA SER A 319 10.96 -17.26 24.64
C SER A 319 10.83 -15.89 23.96
N LEU A 320 11.78 -14.98 24.21
CA LEU A 320 11.75 -13.63 23.65
C LEU A 320 11.69 -13.63 22.11
N SER A 321 12.41 -14.54 21.46
CA SER A 321 12.37 -14.71 20.00
C SER A 321 11.01 -15.19 19.50
N GLU A 322 10.34 -16.08 20.24
CA GLU A 322 8.99 -16.55 19.91
C GLU A 322 7.93 -15.47 20.11
N ARG A 323 8.08 -14.61 21.12
CA ARG A 323 7.20 -13.44 21.31
C ARG A 323 7.31 -12.46 20.15
N GLN A 324 8.53 -12.14 19.71
CA GLN A 324 8.77 -11.32 18.52
C GLN A 324 8.21 -11.98 17.25
N HIS A 325 8.39 -13.30 17.12
CA HIS A 325 7.84 -14.05 16.00
C HIS A 325 6.30 -14.03 15.99
N PHE A 326 5.66 -14.15 17.15
CA PHE A 326 4.21 -14.05 17.30
C PHE A 326 3.68 -12.71 16.80
N VAL A 327 4.23 -11.60 17.31
CA VAL A 327 3.84 -10.24 16.89
C VAL A 327 4.02 -10.05 15.38
N LEU A 328 5.12 -10.56 14.82
CA LEU A 328 5.39 -10.46 13.38
C LEU A 328 4.37 -11.26 12.55
N GLU A 329 4.05 -12.48 12.95
CA GLU A 329 3.04 -13.32 12.25
C GLU A 329 1.64 -12.71 12.37
N THR A 330 1.26 -12.19 13.55
CA THR A 330 0.00 -11.46 13.74
C THR A 330 -0.08 -10.24 12.83
N ARG A 331 0.99 -9.42 12.75
CA ARG A 331 1.05 -8.26 11.84
C ARG A 331 0.92 -8.70 10.38
N ARG A 332 1.56 -9.81 9.99
CA ARG A 332 1.44 -10.36 8.61
C ARG A 332 0.03 -10.82 8.31
N VAL A 333 -0.66 -11.46 9.25
CA VAL A 333 -2.07 -11.84 9.13
C VAL A 333 -2.94 -10.61 8.94
N LEU A 334 -2.85 -9.63 9.85
CA LEU A 334 -3.65 -8.41 9.77
C LEU A 334 -3.45 -7.67 8.45
N ARG A 335 -2.20 -7.51 8.00
CA ARG A 335 -1.90 -6.86 6.72
C ARG A 335 -2.47 -7.61 5.52
N ARG A 336 -2.41 -8.94 5.50
CA ARG A 336 -2.98 -9.73 4.40
C ARG A 336 -4.51 -9.65 4.39
N VAL A 337 -5.13 -9.68 5.55
CA VAL A 337 -6.59 -9.57 5.68
C VAL A 337 -7.03 -8.16 5.28
N GLU A 338 -6.33 -7.12 5.72
CA GLU A 338 -6.55 -5.75 5.29
C GLU A 338 -6.49 -5.62 3.77
N PHE A 339 -5.42 -6.12 3.14
CA PHE A 339 -5.29 -6.08 1.68
C PHE A 339 -6.46 -6.78 0.98
N LEU A 340 -6.79 -8.00 1.42
CA LEU A 340 -7.87 -8.80 0.83
C LEU A 340 -9.24 -8.14 0.99
N LEU A 341 -9.52 -7.54 2.16
CA LEU A 341 -10.75 -6.78 2.41
C LEU A 341 -10.83 -5.53 1.54
N LEU A 342 -9.73 -4.80 1.36
CA LEU A 342 -9.71 -3.62 0.49
C LEU A 342 -9.95 -3.99 -0.97
N VAL A 343 -9.35 -5.08 -1.47
CA VAL A 343 -9.53 -5.53 -2.87
C VAL A 343 -11.01 -5.79 -3.15
N GLU A 344 -11.63 -6.68 -2.37
CA GLU A 344 -13.04 -7.02 -2.53
C GLU A 344 -13.96 -5.80 -2.28
N TYR A 345 -13.62 -4.92 -1.33
CA TYR A 345 -14.35 -3.68 -1.11
C TYR A 345 -14.34 -2.78 -2.36
N THR A 346 -13.18 -2.59 -2.99
CA THR A 346 -13.08 -1.76 -4.21
C THR A 346 -13.83 -2.36 -5.38
N GLU A 347 -13.81 -3.69 -5.49
CA GLU A 347 -14.57 -4.44 -6.48
C GLU A 347 -16.08 -4.26 -6.32
N VAL A 348 -16.61 -4.25 -5.09
CA VAL A 348 -18.04 -4.00 -4.84
C VAL A 348 -18.43 -2.55 -5.11
N ILE A 349 -17.57 -1.59 -4.78
CA ILE A 349 -17.88 -0.15 -4.89
C ILE A 349 -17.84 0.35 -6.33
N VAL A 350 -16.93 -0.13 -7.17
CA VAL A 350 -16.75 0.36 -8.55
C VAL A 350 -18.01 0.22 -9.43
N PRO A 351 -18.74 -0.91 -9.44
CA PRO A 351 -20.01 -1.02 -10.15
C PRO A 351 -21.06 -0.01 -9.66
N LEU A 352 -21.11 0.29 -8.36
CA LEU A 352 -22.02 1.30 -7.81
C LEU A 352 -21.66 2.71 -8.31
N ILE A 353 -20.37 3.01 -8.41
CA ILE A 353 -19.87 4.25 -9.00
C ILE A 353 -20.30 4.35 -10.46
N TYR A 354 -20.20 3.26 -11.23
CA TYR A 354 -20.66 3.24 -12.62
C TYR A 354 -22.15 3.59 -12.76
N PHE A 355 -23.01 3.05 -11.88
CA PHE A 355 -24.43 3.39 -11.84
C PHE A 355 -24.70 4.86 -11.55
N TYR A 356 -23.92 5.45 -10.64
CA TYR A 356 -24.04 6.86 -10.30
C TYR A 356 -23.75 7.78 -11.51
N TYR A 357 -22.82 7.39 -12.38
CA TYR A 357 -22.45 8.18 -13.57
C TYR A 357 -23.28 7.89 -14.82
N LEU A 358 -24.08 6.82 -14.83
CA LEU A 358 -24.93 6.45 -15.97
C LEU A 358 -25.86 7.58 -16.47
N PRO A 359 -26.45 8.45 -15.63
CA PRO A 359 -27.26 9.58 -16.09
C PRO A 359 -26.49 10.54 -17.02
N ASN A 360 -25.16 10.61 -16.88
CA ASN A 360 -24.28 11.43 -17.72
C ASN A 360 -23.92 10.74 -19.06
N ARG A 361 -24.60 9.64 -19.45
CA ARG A 361 -24.30 8.86 -20.66
C ARG A 361 -24.17 9.68 -21.95
N GLN A 362 -24.87 10.81 -22.04
CA GLN A 362 -24.87 11.68 -23.22
C GLN A 362 -23.49 12.25 -23.57
N TYR A 363 -22.57 12.34 -22.60
CA TYR A 363 -21.22 12.87 -22.77
C TYR A 363 -20.17 11.79 -23.10
N PHE A 364 -20.55 10.52 -23.01
CA PHE A 364 -19.66 9.39 -23.31
C PHE A 364 -20.00 8.88 -24.71
N PRO A 365 -19.09 8.99 -25.70
CA PRO A 365 -19.40 8.71 -27.11
C PRO A 365 -19.88 7.28 -27.31
N TYR A 366 -19.21 6.39 -26.58
CA TYR A 366 -19.47 4.97 -26.56
C TYR A 366 -20.84 4.61 -25.95
N LEU A 367 -21.26 5.27 -24.86
CA LEU A 367 -22.59 5.05 -24.26
C LEU A 367 -23.71 5.78 -25.00
N ARG A 368 -23.40 6.88 -25.70
CA ARG A 368 -24.33 7.63 -26.53
C ARG A 368 -24.70 6.87 -27.81
N ALA A 369 -23.74 6.15 -28.38
CA ALA A 369 -23.95 5.35 -29.60
C ALA A 369 -24.75 4.06 -29.35
N MET A 370 -24.88 3.61 -28.10
CA MET A 370 -25.66 2.42 -27.75
C MET A 370 -27.17 2.64 -27.89
N SER A 371 -27.84 1.63 -28.43
CA SER A 371 -29.30 1.53 -28.38
C SER A 371 -29.81 1.33 -26.94
N VAL A 372 -31.11 1.56 -26.72
CA VAL A 372 -31.74 1.37 -25.40
C VAL A 372 -31.64 -0.09 -24.94
N ASP A 373 -31.76 -1.04 -25.87
CA ASP A 373 -31.69 -2.48 -25.58
C ASP A 373 -30.26 -2.93 -25.21
N GLU A 374 -29.25 -2.42 -25.93
CA GLU A 374 -27.84 -2.67 -25.61
C GLU A 374 -27.47 -2.07 -24.25
N LEU A 375 -27.94 -0.85 -23.97
CA LEU A 375 -27.73 -0.20 -22.68
C LEU A 375 -28.37 -1.00 -21.54
N SER A 376 -29.61 -1.49 -21.73
CA SER A 376 -30.31 -2.32 -20.76
C SER A 376 -29.55 -3.63 -20.49
N SER A 377 -29.07 -4.29 -21.55
CA SER A 377 -28.24 -5.49 -21.45
C SER A 377 -26.90 -5.25 -20.73
N ALA A 378 -26.24 -4.12 -21.03
CA ALA A 378 -25.02 -3.71 -20.35
C ALA A 378 -25.26 -3.45 -18.86
N VAL A 379 -26.33 -2.72 -18.51
CA VAL A 379 -26.75 -2.46 -17.13
C VAL A 379 -27.02 -3.77 -16.39
N HIS A 380 -27.77 -4.69 -16.99
CA HIS A 380 -28.06 -5.99 -16.39
C HIS A 380 -26.77 -6.80 -16.13
N SER A 381 -25.84 -6.75 -17.08
CA SER A 381 -24.51 -7.37 -16.93
C SER A 381 -23.69 -6.72 -15.81
N VAL A 382 -23.81 -5.39 -15.61
CA VAL A 382 -23.22 -4.67 -14.46
C VAL A 382 -23.83 -5.13 -13.15
N LEU A 383 -25.15 -5.25 -13.08
CA LEU A 383 -25.86 -5.70 -11.88
C LEU A 383 -25.49 -7.13 -11.50
N ILE A 384 -25.42 -8.05 -12.47
CA ILE A 384 -24.99 -9.44 -12.21
C ILE A 384 -23.56 -9.45 -11.67
N TYR A 385 -22.63 -8.74 -12.34
CA TYR A 385 -21.23 -8.68 -11.92
C TYR A 385 -21.09 -8.09 -10.50
N GLY A 386 -21.76 -6.97 -10.23
CA GLY A 386 -21.74 -6.35 -8.89
C GLY A 386 -22.37 -7.23 -7.82
N SER A 387 -23.41 -8.01 -8.17
CA SER A 387 -24.03 -8.96 -7.24
C SER A 387 -23.12 -10.15 -6.92
N LEU A 388 -22.37 -10.64 -7.91
CA LEU A 388 -21.36 -11.70 -7.71
C LEU A 388 -20.19 -11.21 -6.85
N GLN A 389 -19.72 -9.98 -7.08
CA GLN A 389 -18.69 -9.36 -6.23
C GLN A 389 -19.19 -9.13 -4.81
N LEU A 390 -20.43 -8.66 -4.64
CA LEU A 390 -21.03 -8.51 -3.31
C LEU A 390 -21.14 -9.86 -2.60
N LEU A 391 -21.53 -10.92 -3.32
CA LEU A 391 -21.58 -12.28 -2.78
C LEU A 391 -20.17 -12.77 -2.38
N SER A 392 -19.16 -12.56 -3.24
CA SER A 392 -17.75 -12.88 -2.94
C SER A 392 -17.27 -12.17 -1.66
N PHE A 393 -17.52 -10.87 -1.55
CA PHE A 393 -17.18 -10.10 -0.36
C PHE A 393 -17.89 -10.63 0.89
N MET A 394 -19.19 -10.94 0.82
CA MET A 394 -19.93 -11.52 1.94
C MET A 394 -19.40 -12.89 2.35
N LEU A 395 -19.05 -13.74 1.37
CA LEU A 395 -18.41 -15.04 1.62
C LEU A 395 -17.03 -14.86 2.27
N LEU A 396 -16.25 -13.88 1.85
CA LEU A 396 -14.97 -13.54 2.49
C LEU A 396 -15.18 -13.13 3.95
N LEU A 397 -16.13 -12.24 4.24
CA LEU A 397 -16.45 -11.83 5.60
C LEU A 397 -16.89 -13.03 6.46
N LEU A 398 -17.72 -13.91 5.92
CA LEU A 398 -18.15 -15.14 6.57
C LEU A 398 -16.97 -16.07 6.86
N VAL A 399 -16.07 -16.28 5.89
CA VAL A 399 -14.88 -17.13 6.08
C VAL A 399 -13.94 -16.53 7.12
N LEU A 400 -13.68 -15.23 7.10
CA LEU A 400 -12.80 -14.55 8.05
C LEU A 400 -13.37 -14.59 9.48
N THR A 401 -14.68 -14.44 9.64
CA THR A 401 -15.34 -14.55 10.96
C THR A 401 -15.39 -16.00 11.44
N THR A 402 -15.89 -16.92 10.64
CA THR A 402 -16.18 -18.30 11.08
C THR A 402 -14.93 -19.19 11.12
N ARG A 403 -14.04 -19.11 10.13
CA ARG A 403 -12.86 -19.99 10.03
C ARG A 403 -11.62 -19.39 10.68
N PHE A 404 -11.45 -18.07 10.58
CA PHE A 404 -10.26 -17.39 11.10
C PHE A 404 -10.49 -16.69 12.46
N GLN A 405 -11.73 -16.60 12.94
CA GLN A 405 -12.10 -15.94 14.21
C GLN A 405 -11.60 -14.49 14.29
N LEU A 406 -11.57 -13.80 13.15
CA LEU A 406 -11.20 -12.40 13.05
C LEU A 406 -12.45 -11.53 13.03
N ALA A 407 -12.29 -10.23 13.33
CA ALA A 407 -13.32 -9.22 13.18
C ALA A 407 -13.08 -8.39 11.89
N PRO A 408 -13.37 -8.93 10.68
CA PRO A 408 -13.04 -8.27 9.42
C PRO A 408 -13.76 -6.93 9.23
N GLY A 409 -14.99 -6.80 9.75
CA GLY A 409 -15.73 -5.54 9.69
C GLY A 409 -15.06 -4.42 10.50
N ALA A 410 -14.52 -4.75 11.68
CA ALA A 410 -13.77 -3.80 12.49
C ALA A 410 -12.46 -3.40 11.82
N LEU A 411 -11.74 -4.37 11.23
CA LEU A 411 -10.50 -4.12 10.49
C LEU A 411 -10.74 -3.24 9.25
N LEU A 412 -11.76 -3.55 8.44
CA LEU A 412 -12.10 -2.73 7.27
C LEU A 412 -12.48 -1.32 7.69
N ARG A 413 -13.32 -1.16 8.73
CA ARG A 413 -13.68 0.16 9.25
C ARG A 413 -12.46 0.92 9.74
N PHE A 414 -11.56 0.25 10.47
CA PHE A 414 -10.32 0.85 10.96
C PHE A 414 -9.50 1.43 9.81
N VAL A 415 -9.25 0.66 8.76
CA VAL A 415 -8.42 1.07 7.61
C VAL A 415 -9.08 2.20 6.82
N LEU A 416 -10.38 2.10 6.55
CA LEU A 416 -11.12 3.16 5.86
C LEU A 416 -11.18 4.46 6.66
N GLN A 417 -11.17 4.37 8.00
CA GLN A 417 -11.19 5.54 8.88
C GLN A 417 -9.79 6.14 9.09
N SER A 418 -8.75 5.31 9.27
CA SER A 418 -7.38 5.77 9.47
C SER A 418 -6.84 6.43 8.21
N GLU A 419 -7.08 5.81 7.05
CA GLU A 419 -6.52 6.25 5.77
C GLU A 419 -7.54 6.95 4.85
N TRP A 420 -8.60 7.51 5.42
CA TRP A 420 -9.72 8.07 4.65
C TRP A 420 -9.28 9.13 3.61
N LYS A 421 -8.30 9.96 3.95
CA LYS A 421 -7.78 11.01 3.05
C LYS A 421 -7.12 10.42 1.81
N THR A 422 -6.29 9.39 2.02
CA THR A 422 -5.58 8.68 0.96
C THR A 422 -6.57 7.94 0.07
N VAL A 423 -7.48 7.20 0.69
CA VAL A 423 -8.55 6.44 0.02
C VAL A 423 -9.43 7.33 -0.85
N GLN A 424 -9.99 8.40 -0.28
CA GLN A 424 -10.86 9.34 -1.01
C GLN A 424 -10.11 10.08 -2.10
N GLY A 425 -8.89 10.55 -1.81
CA GLY A 425 -8.05 11.23 -2.79
C GLY A 425 -7.75 10.36 -4.01
N GLN A 426 -7.43 9.08 -3.80
CA GLN A 426 -7.16 8.13 -4.88
C GLN A 426 -8.44 7.78 -5.66
N PHE A 427 -9.57 7.56 -4.98
CA PHE A 427 -10.83 7.33 -5.69
C PHE A 427 -11.20 8.51 -6.59
N ILE A 428 -11.19 9.73 -6.06
CA ILE A 428 -11.52 10.93 -6.83
C ILE A 428 -10.55 11.10 -8.00
N LEU A 429 -9.25 10.92 -7.76
CA LEU A 429 -8.22 11.01 -8.80
C LEU A 429 -8.49 10.02 -9.94
N TRP A 430 -8.74 8.75 -9.61
CA TRP A 430 -8.94 7.71 -10.63
C TRP A 430 -10.29 7.80 -11.33
N ILE A 431 -11.34 8.19 -10.62
CA ILE A 431 -12.65 8.47 -11.21
C ILE A 431 -12.52 9.63 -12.21
N ILE A 432 -11.96 10.76 -11.79
CA ILE A 432 -11.75 11.91 -12.70
C ILE A 432 -10.93 11.48 -13.90
N TYR A 433 -9.85 10.74 -13.68
CA TYR A 433 -8.99 10.25 -14.75
C TYR A 433 -9.74 9.37 -15.76
N VAL A 434 -10.36 8.29 -15.31
CA VAL A 434 -11.03 7.32 -16.20
C VAL A 434 -12.20 7.99 -16.90
N LEU A 435 -12.99 8.81 -16.20
CA LEU A 435 -14.08 9.55 -16.82
C LEU A 435 -13.56 10.53 -17.87
N GLN A 436 -12.58 11.38 -17.54
CA GLN A 436 -12.01 12.33 -18.50
C GLN A 436 -11.46 11.62 -19.74
N SER A 437 -10.74 10.51 -19.57
CA SER A 437 -10.22 9.74 -20.71
C SER A 437 -11.33 9.18 -21.62
N SER A 438 -12.53 8.97 -21.08
CA SER A 438 -13.66 8.37 -21.80
C SER A 438 -14.65 9.39 -22.38
N LEU A 439 -14.49 10.69 -22.10
CA LEU A 439 -15.35 11.75 -22.63
C LEU A 439 -14.97 12.07 -24.08
N ASP A 440 -15.92 12.64 -24.84
CA ASP A 440 -15.62 13.28 -26.11
C ASP A 440 -14.61 14.41 -25.86
N HIS A 441 -13.36 14.19 -26.24
CA HIS A 441 -12.35 15.24 -26.28
C HIS A 441 -12.69 16.11 -27.47
N VAL A 442 -13.34 17.24 -27.23
CA VAL A 442 -13.68 18.19 -28.29
C VAL A 442 -12.40 18.83 -28.79
N GLY A 443 -11.82 18.17 -29.77
CA GLY A 443 -11.24 18.90 -30.86
C GLY A 443 -10.55 18.01 -31.87
N ALA A 444 -10.57 18.60 -33.07
CA ALA A 444 -10.00 18.19 -34.34
C ALA A 444 -9.87 16.68 -34.56
#